data_AF-A0A2V7U825-F1
#
_entry.id   AF-A0A2V7U825-F1
#
_cell.length_a   1.000
_cell.length_b   1.000
_cell.length_c   1.000
_cell.angle_alpha   90.00
_cell.angle_beta   90.00
_cell.angle_gamma   90.00
#
_symmetry.space_group_name_H-M   'P 1'
#
loop_
_entity.id
_entity.type
_entity.pdbx_description
1 polymer ?
#
loop_
_entity_poly.entity_id
_entity_poly.type
_entity_poly.pdbx_seq_one_letter_code
_entity_poly.pdbx_strand_id
1 'polypeptide(L)'
;VHGLDVRQAGLVSMLAYGLSGIPGLLLGGVAGDALRRRGPAHRLLLGVGLFLCAGPLIFFALRQPAGHALAFAVLLGLACASMAAYYSIVYAALQDVVPGPLRGTAMAVYFLAMYVLGASFGPVATGVLSDRLTARAARAAGVVAGGTAALEPFRAAGLRAALLVVPALALLMSAILWAASRTVTRDAQRLDE
;
A
#
# COMPACT_ATOMS: atom_id res chain seq x y z
N VAL A 1 8.12 -16.51 12.02
CA VAL A 1 8.92 -16.44 10.77
C VAL A 1 10.31 -15.82 10.97
N HIS A 2 10.55 -14.95 11.97
CA HIS A 2 11.90 -14.44 12.24
C HIS A 2 12.48 -14.80 13.62
N GLY A 3 11.79 -15.60 14.44
CA GLY A 3 12.27 -15.95 15.79
C GLY A 3 12.49 -14.74 16.70
N LEU A 4 11.97 -13.57 16.31
CA LEU A 4 12.12 -12.32 17.04
C LEU A 4 11.17 -12.33 18.23
N ASP A 5 11.69 -11.91 19.37
CA ASP A 5 10.89 -11.58 20.54
C ASP A 5 9.79 -10.57 20.16
N VAL A 6 8.62 -10.65 20.81
CA VAL A 6 7.45 -9.80 20.50
C VAL A 6 7.83 -8.32 20.56
N ARG A 7 8.74 -7.97 21.48
CA ARG A 7 9.31 -6.63 21.61
C ARG A 7 10.15 -6.21 20.40
N GLN A 8 10.98 -7.09 19.87
CA GLN A 8 11.82 -6.80 18.69
C GLN A 8 10.96 -6.69 17.42
N ALA A 9 9.96 -7.55 17.27
CA ALA A 9 8.99 -7.45 16.17
C ALA A 9 8.21 -6.12 16.22
N GLY A 10 7.82 -5.68 17.42
CA GLY A 10 7.19 -4.38 17.66
C GLY A 10 8.10 -3.21 17.26
N LEU A 11 9.36 -3.21 17.69
CA LEU A 11 10.33 -2.16 17.35
C LEU A 11 10.62 -2.08 15.85
N VAL A 12 10.79 -3.23 15.17
CA VAL A 12 10.96 -3.29 13.72
C VAL A 12 9.75 -2.74 12.99
N SER A 13 8.54 -3.09 13.44
CA SER A 13 7.30 -2.58 12.86
C SER A 13 7.12 -1.09 13.09
N MET A 14 7.47 -0.58 14.29
CA MET A 14 7.43 0.84 14.61
C MET A 14 8.41 1.64 13.75
N LEU A 15 9.63 1.15 13.57
CA LEU A 15 10.63 1.79 12.70
C LEU A 15 10.19 1.75 11.23
N ALA A 16 9.68 0.61 10.78
CA ALA A 16 9.24 0.44 9.40
C ALA A 16 7.99 1.27 9.07
N TYR A 17 6.96 1.28 9.92
CA TYR A 17 5.71 1.99 9.63
C TYR A 17 5.64 3.39 10.23
N GLY A 18 6.00 3.53 11.51
CA GLY A 18 5.84 4.77 12.26
C GLY A 18 6.82 5.86 11.81
N LEU A 19 8.09 5.51 11.66
CA LEU A 19 9.13 6.51 11.33
C LEU A 19 9.17 6.86 9.84
N SER A 20 8.77 5.96 8.96
CA SER A 20 8.85 6.17 7.51
C SER A 20 7.66 6.94 6.92
N GLY A 21 6.49 6.88 7.57
CA GLY A 21 5.25 7.45 7.05
C GLY A 21 5.29 8.97 6.95
N ILE A 22 5.71 9.66 8.01
CA ILE A 22 5.74 11.13 8.06
C ILE A 22 6.73 11.71 7.03
N PRO A 23 8.00 11.25 6.97
CA PRO A 23 8.92 11.68 5.92
C PRO A 23 8.39 11.40 4.52
N GLY A 24 7.76 10.23 4.31
CA GLY A 24 7.14 9.89 3.03
C GLY A 24 6.06 10.88 2.60
N LEU A 25 5.14 11.23 3.51
CA LEU A 25 4.09 12.23 3.26
C LEU A 25 4.67 13.60 2.91
N LEU A 26 5.66 14.07 3.68
CA LEU A 26 6.28 15.38 3.49
C LEU A 26 7.08 15.45 2.19
N LEU A 27 7.97 14.48 1.96
CA LEU A 27 8.79 14.42 0.75
C LEU A 27 7.92 14.21 -0.49
N GLY A 28 6.90 13.37 -0.40
CA GLY A 28 5.92 13.15 -1.46
C GLY A 28 5.12 14.40 -1.80
N GLY A 29 4.71 15.18 -0.78
CA GLY A 29 4.03 16.46 -0.96
C GLY A 29 4.92 17.48 -1.65
N VAL A 30 6.14 17.70 -1.12
CA VAL A 30 7.10 18.67 -1.70
C VAL A 30 7.47 18.30 -3.13
N ALA A 31 7.78 17.02 -3.39
CA ALA A 31 8.08 16.55 -4.74
C ALA A 31 6.86 16.65 -5.67
N GLY A 32 5.67 16.34 -5.16
CA GLY A 32 4.40 16.45 -5.89
C GLY A 32 4.09 17.90 -6.30
N ASP A 33 4.27 18.85 -5.39
CA ASP A 33 4.06 20.28 -5.65
C ASP A 33 5.11 20.85 -6.60
N ALA A 34 6.37 20.40 -6.49
CA ALA A 34 7.41 20.77 -7.44
C ALA A 34 7.06 20.29 -8.87
N LEU A 35 6.58 19.06 -9.01
CA LEU A 35 6.18 18.50 -10.30
C LEU A 35 4.88 19.09 -10.84
N ARG A 36 3.97 19.55 -9.96
CA ARG A 36 2.74 20.27 -10.35
C ARG A 36 3.04 21.50 -11.19
N ARG A 37 4.17 22.18 -10.96
CA ARG A 37 4.60 23.35 -11.78
C ARG A 37 4.78 23.01 -13.26
N ARG A 38 5.00 21.73 -13.60
CA ARG A 38 5.11 21.24 -14.99
C ARG A 38 3.77 20.76 -15.56
N GLY A 39 2.72 20.76 -14.76
CA GLY A 39 1.35 20.37 -15.14
C GLY A 39 0.72 19.38 -14.15
N PRO A 40 -0.62 19.33 -14.07
CA PRO A 40 -1.34 18.53 -13.08
C PRO A 40 -1.10 17.01 -13.24
N ALA A 41 -0.87 16.54 -14.48
CA ALA A 41 -0.56 15.14 -14.77
C ALA A 41 0.78 14.67 -14.16
N HIS A 42 1.78 15.54 -14.10
CA HIS A 42 3.13 15.19 -13.61
C HIS A 42 3.13 14.81 -12.13
N ARG A 43 2.27 15.44 -11.33
CA ARG A 43 2.10 15.06 -9.92
C ARG A 43 1.56 13.63 -9.79
N LEU A 44 0.59 13.23 -10.62
CA LEU A 44 0.06 11.87 -10.61
C LEU A 44 1.07 10.85 -11.15
N LEU A 45 1.89 11.21 -12.14
CA LEU A 45 2.97 10.36 -12.64
C LEU A 45 4.04 10.08 -11.58
N LEU A 46 4.28 11.00 -10.63
CA LEU A 46 5.11 10.72 -9.46
C LEU A 46 4.51 9.58 -8.61
N GLY A 47 3.19 9.61 -8.39
CA GLY A 47 2.47 8.54 -7.70
C GLY A 47 2.58 7.19 -8.42
N VAL A 48 2.50 7.19 -9.76
CA VAL A 48 2.73 5.99 -10.60
C VAL A 48 4.11 5.40 -10.32
N GLY A 49 5.15 6.24 -10.35
CA GLY A 49 6.53 5.81 -10.09
C GLY A 49 6.73 5.27 -8.67
N LEU A 50 6.15 5.95 -7.66
CA LEU A 50 6.22 5.51 -6.27
C LEU A 50 5.59 4.13 -6.06
N PHE A 51 4.44 3.85 -6.67
CA PHE A 51 3.82 2.53 -6.59
C PHE A 51 4.54 1.45 -7.40
N LEU A 52 5.13 1.81 -8.55
CA LEU A 52 6.00 0.92 -9.32
C LEU A 52 7.24 0.52 -8.53
N CYS A 53 7.78 1.42 -7.70
CA CYS A 53 8.91 1.12 -6.82
C CYS A 53 8.48 0.36 -5.54
N ALA A 54 7.30 0.67 -4.99
CA ALA A 54 6.80 0.05 -3.77
C ALA A 54 6.55 -1.46 -3.94
N GLY A 55 6.00 -1.89 -5.08
CA GLY A 55 5.77 -3.31 -5.39
C GLY A 55 7.01 -4.20 -5.25
N PRO A 56 8.12 -3.93 -5.98
CA PRO A 56 9.35 -4.69 -5.85
C PRO A 56 10.01 -4.53 -4.47
N LEU A 57 9.93 -3.35 -3.84
CA LEU A 57 10.45 -3.16 -2.48
C LEU A 57 9.80 -4.11 -1.47
N ILE A 58 8.47 -4.25 -1.52
CA ILE A 58 7.72 -5.18 -0.65
C ILE A 58 8.06 -6.63 -1.00
N PHE A 59 8.16 -6.94 -2.29
CA PHE A 59 8.53 -8.29 -2.73
C PHE A 59 9.92 -8.68 -2.20
N PHE A 60 10.91 -7.81 -2.32
CA PHE A 60 12.26 -8.05 -1.79
C PHE A 60 12.29 -8.09 -0.26
N ALA A 61 11.51 -7.24 0.42
CA ALA A 61 11.36 -7.29 1.87
C ALA A 61 10.84 -8.66 2.33
N LEU A 62 9.78 -9.17 1.70
CA LEU A 62 9.17 -10.47 2.03
C LEU A 62 10.08 -11.66 1.69
N ARG A 63 11.11 -11.48 0.87
CA ARG A 63 12.12 -12.52 0.53
C ARG A 63 13.33 -12.54 1.46
N GLN A 64 13.47 -11.58 2.37
CA GLN A 64 14.61 -11.55 3.29
C GLN A 64 14.61 -12.77 4.24
N PRO A 65 15.76 -13.45 4.41
CA PRO A 65 15.89 -14.60 5.31
C PRO A 65 15.84 -14.17 6.79
N ALA A 66 15.49 -15.12 7.67
CA ALA A 66 15.49 -14.91 9.10
C ALA A 66 16.89 -14.51 9.60
N GLY A 67 16.98 -13.39 10.32
CA GLY A 67 18.24 -12.79 10.79
C GLY A 67 18.54 -11.40 10.23
N HIS A 68 17.94 -11.01 9.09
CA HIS A 68 18.16 -9.70 8.45
C HIS A 68 17.04 -8.69 8.77
N ALA A 69 16.69 -8.57 10.04
CA ALA A 69 15.55 -7.74 10.49
C ALA A 69 15.69 -6.26 10.11
N LEU A 70 16.91 -5.71 10.11
CA LEU A 70 17.16 -4.32 9.73
C LEU A 70 16.96 -4.09 8.23
N ALA A 71 17.43 -4.99 7.37
CA ALA A 71 17.20 -4.90 5.92
C ALA A 71 15.71 -5.01 5.58
N PHE A 72 14.99 -5.91 6.27
CA PHE A 72 13.52 -5.98 6.19
C PHE A 72 12.87 -4.66 6.61
N ALA A 73 13.27 -4.08 7.75
CA ALA A 73 12.73 -2.84 8.27
C ALA A 73 12.93 -1.66 7.30
N VAL A 74 14.12 -1.54 6.70
CA VAL A 74 14.45 -0.47 5.76
C VAL A 74 13.67 -0.61 4.46
N LEU A 75 13.62 -1.81 3.88
CA LEU A 75 12.89 -2.07 2.63
C LEU A 75 11.38 -1.85 2.81
N LEU A 76 10.83 -2.37 3.91
CA LEU A 76 9.43 -2.18 4.24
C LEU A 76 9.14 -0.70 4.56
N GLY A 77 10.06 -0.01 5.24
CA GLY A 77 9.94 1.41 5.52
C GLY A 77 9.95 2.28 4.26
N LEU A 78 10.82 1.99 3.30
CA LEU A 78 10.82 2.67 1.99
C LEU A 78 9.53 2.43 1.21
N ALA A 79 9.00 1.20 1.24
CA ALA A 79 7.70 0.91 0.64
C ALA A 79 6.57 1.68 1.33
N CYS A 80 6.55 1.70 2.67
CA CYS A 80 5.57 2.47 3.44
C CYS A 80 5.67 3.97 3.17
N ALA A 81 6.87 4.54 3.13
CA ALA A 81 7.08 5.94 2.79
C ALA A 81 6.56 6.27 1.38
N SER A 82 6.76 5.36 0.42
CA SER A 82 6.26 5.51 -0.96
C SER A 82 4.73 5.48 -1.03
N MET A 83 4.09 4.60 -0.25
CA MET A 83 2.62 4.58 -0.13
C MET A 83 2.08 5.78 0.64
N ALA A 84 2.82 6.27 1.64
CA ALA A 84 2.43 7.45 2.40
C ALA A 84 2.48 8.70 1.52
N ALA A 85 3.50 8.85 0.69
CA ALA A 85 3.64 9.90 -0.31
C ALA A 85 2.45 9.99 -1.28
N TYR A 86 1.83 8.85 -1.61
CA TYR A 86 0.63 8.82 -2.46
C TYR A 86 -0.55 9.60 -1.88
N TYR A 87 -0.77 9.56 -0.57
CA TYR A 87 -1.88 10.28 0.04
C TYR A 87 -1.73 11.79 -0.19
N SER A 88 -0.53 12.34 0.00
CA SER A 88 -0.26 13.75 -0.29
C SER A 88 -0.54 14.11 -1.75
N ILE A 89 -0.09 13.26 -2.69
CA ILE A 89 -0.23 13.47 -4.13
C ILE A 89 -1.69 13.43 -4.58
N VAL A 90 -2.45 12.42 -4.15
CA VAL A 90 -3.83 12.21 -4.60
C VAL A 90 -4.78 13.20 -3.94
N TYR A 91 -4.57 13.57 -2.68
CA TYR A 91 -5.44 14.55 -2.02
C TYR A 91 -5.31 15.92 -2.68
N ALA A 92 -4.07 16.34 -2.98
CA ALA A 92 -3.83 17.57 -3.71
C ALA A 92 -4.40 17.50 -5.14
N ALA A 93 -4.34 16.33 -5.80
CA ALA A 93 -4.94 16.14 -7.12
C ALA A 93 -6.46 16.20 -7.14
N LEU A 94 -7.11 15.63 -6.14
CA LEU A 94 -8.55 15.71 -6.03
C LEU A 94 -9.01 17.15 -5.81
N GLN A 95 -8.29 17.92 -5.00
CA GLN A 95 -8.63 19.31 -4.73
C GLN A 95 -8.45 20.23 -5.95
N ASP A 96 -7.50 19.90 -6.83
CA ASP A 96 -7.27 20.66 -8.07
C ASP A 96 -8.37 20.43 -9.12
N VAL A 97 -9.07 19.30 -9.10
CA VAL A 97 -10.16 18.97 -10.05
C VAL A 97 -11.56 19.14 -9.48
N VAL A 98 -11.70 19.75 -8.30
CA VAL A 98 -12.99 19.96 -7.65
C VAL A 98 -13.22 21.46 -7.40
N PRO A 99 -14.41 22.00 -7.75
CA PRO A 99 -14.76 23.39 -7.46
C PRO A 99 -14.65 23.71 -5.97
N GLY A 100 -14.18 24.91 -5.64
CA GLY A 100 -13.92 25.36 -4.26
C GLY A 100 -15.01 24.96 -3.24
N PRO A 101 -16.30 25.25 -3.48
CA PRO A 101 -17.39 24.93 -2.55
C PRO A 101 -17.61 23.43 -2.32
N LEU A 102 -17.18 22.57 -3.25
CA LEU A 102 -17.44 21.13 -3.21
C LEU A 102 -16.23 20.30 -2.70
N ARG A 103 -15.08 20.94 -2.47
CA ARG A 103 -13.84 20.24 -2.04
C ARG A 103 -14.04 19.46 -0.74
N GLY A 104 -14.79 20.01 0.21
CA GLY A 104 -15.10 19.33 1.48
C GLY A 104 -15.90 18.05 1.27
N THR A 105 -16.98 18.12 0.49
CA THR A 105 -17.83 16.96 0.17
C THR A 105 -17.07 15.92 -0.64
N ALA A 106 -16.26 16.33 -1.62
CA ALA A 106 -15.43 15.42 -2.39
C ALA A 106 -14.46 14.63 -1.49
N MET A 107 -13.86 15.29 -0.50
CA MET A 107 -12.98 14.62 0.46
C MET A 107 -13.72 13.71 1.42
N ALA A 108 -14.91 14.09 1.86
CA ALA A 108 -15.77 13.23 2.68
C ALA A 108 -16.13 11.94 1.93
N VAL A 109 -16.56 12.03 0.67
CA VAL A 109 -16.88 10.86 -0.16
C VAL A 109 -15.64 10.01 -0.41
N TYR A 110 -14.50 10.62 -0.71
CA TYR A 110 -13.23 9.92 -0.86
C TYR A 110 -12.86 9.12 0.40
N PHE A 111 -12.90 9.75 1.57
CA PHE A 111 -12.58 9.07 2.83
C PHE A 111 -13.59 7.99 3.20
N LEU A 112 -14.88 8.24 2.96
CA LEU A 112 -15.92 7.24 3.16
C LEU A 112 -15.62 5.99 2.33
N ALA A 113 -15.36 6.17 1.02
CA ALA A 113 -15.01 5.06 0.14
C ALA A 113 -13.70 4.37 0.60
N MET A 114 -12.67 5.14 0.94
CA MET A 114 -11.36 4.62 1.36
C MET A 114 -11.47 3.77 2.65
N TYR A 115 -12.18 4.26 3.67
CA TYR A 115 -12.29 3.55 4.94
C TYR A 115 -13.27 2.39 4.87
N VAL A 116 -14.44 2.58 4.24
CA VAL A 116 -15.45 1.51 4.13
C VAL A 116 -14.93 0.42 3.20
N LEU A 117 -14.47 0.74 2.00
CA LEU A 117 -14.04 -0.26 1.02
C LEU A 117 -12.63 -0.78 1.31
N GLY A 118 -11.69 0.10 1.66
CA GLY A 118 -10.30 -0.26 1.89
C GLY A 118 -10.07 -0.79 3.30
N ALA A 119 -10.32 0.04 4.32
CA ALA A 119 -9.95 -0.31 5.69
C ALA A 119 -10.83 -1.41 6.31
N SER A 120 -12.13 -1.46 5.99
CA SER A 120 -13.02 -2.51 6.51
C SER A 120 -12.89 -3.83 5.74
N PHE A 121 -12.94 -3.82 4.40
CA PHE A 121 -12.86 -5.07 3.62
C PHE A 121 -11.42 -5.56 3.39
N GLY A 122 -10.41 -4.70 3.41
CA GLY A 122 -9.02 -5.07 3.14
C GLY A 122 -8.48 -6.15 4.09
N PRO A 123 -8.55 -5.96 5.43
CA PRO A 123 -8.13 -6.96 6.40
C PRO A 123 -8.94 -8.26 6.31
N VAL A 124 -10.26 -8.15 6.09
CA VAL A 124 -11.16 -9.32 5.96
C VAL A 124 -10.80 -10.14 4.72
N ALA A 125 -10.65 -9.50 3.57
CA ALA A 125 -10.27 -10.15 2.33
C ALA A 125 -8.88 -10.79 2.43
N THR A 126 -7.91 -10.09 3.04
CA THR A 126 -6.56 -10.60 3.27
C THR A 126 -6.57 -11.79 4.23
N GLY A 127 -7.38 -11.75 5.30
CA GLY A 127 -7.56 -12.85 6.24
C GLY A 127 -8.14 -14.09 5.58
N VAL A 128 -9.25 -13.94 4.86
CA VAL A 128 -9.88 -15.04 4.10
C VAL A 128 -8.92 -15.64 3.08
N LEU A 129 -8.14 -14.79 2.38
CA LEU A 129 -7.14 -15.26 1.43
C LEU A 129 -6.02 -16.04 2.14
N SER A 130 -5.52 -15.54 3.26
CA SER A 130 -4.51 -16.21 4.10
C SER A 130 -4.99 -17.58 4.59
N ASP A 131 -6.23 -17.68 5.06
CA ASP A 131 -6.80 -18.93 5.53
C ASP A 131 -6.97 -19.95 4.40
N ARG A 132 -7.43 -19.50 3.22
CA ARG A 132 -7.54 -20.36 2.03
C ARG A 132 -6.17 -20.87 1.55
N LEU A 133 -5.15 -20.02 1.57
CA LEU A 133 -3.79 -20.40 1.19
C LEU A 133 -3.15 -21.33 2.22
N THR A 134 -3.41 -21.10 3.51
CA THR A 134 -3.01 -22.01 4.61
C THR A 134 -3.64 -23.39 4.42
N ALA A 135 -4.94 -23.46 4.14
CA ALA A 135 -5.63 -24.71 3.90
C ALA A 135 -5.15 -25.42 2.62
N ARG A 136 -4.78 -24.68 1.55
CA ARG A 136 -4.14 -25.27 0.36
C ARG A 136 -2.77 -25.86 0.68
N ALA A 137 -1.94 -25.15 1.44
CA ALA A 137 -0.62 -25.64 1.83
C ALA A 137 -0.71 -26.89 2.71
N ALA A 138 -1.63 -26.94 3.67
CA ALA A 138 -1.85 -28.11 4.52
C ALA A 138 -2.35 -29.33 3.72
N ARG A 139 -3.28 -29.13 2.78
CA ARG A 139 -3.74 -30.22 1.88
C ARG A 139 -2.64 -30.75 0.98
N ALA A 140 -1.78 -29.87 0.44
CA ALA A 140 -0.62 -30.27 -0.36
C ALA A 140 0.39 -31.09 0.45
N ALA A 141 0.45 -30.90 1.77
CA ALA A 141 1.25 -31.71 2.70
C ALA A 141 0.53 -32.96 3.23
N GLY A 142 -0.65 -33.30 2.70
CA GLY A 142 -1.41 -34.50 3.08
C GLY A 142 -2.25 -34.37 4.35
N VAL A 143 -2.35 -33.18 4.94
CA VAL A 143 -3.15 -32.94 6.17
C VAL A 143 -4.61 -32.70 5.79
N VAL A 144 -5.48 -33.65 6.12
CA VAL A 144 -6.93 -33.60 5.84
C VAL A 144 -7.74 -33.10 7.05
N ALA A 145 -7.12 -33.05 8.23
CA ALA A 145 -7.75 -32.61 9.46
C ALA A 145 -7.95 -31.07 9.47
N GLY A 146 -9.21 -30.62 9.57
CA GLY A 146 -9.58 -29.20 9.58
C GLY A 146 -9.38 -28.46 10.91
N GLY A 147 -8.63 -29.04 11.85
CA GLY A 147 -8.42 -28.47 13.18
C GLY A 147 -7.42 -27.31 13.17
N THR A 148 -7.67 -26.28 13.98
CA THR A 148 -6.78 -25.10 14.14
C THR A 148 -5.34 -25.49 14.49
N ALA A 149 -5.15 -26.50 15.35
CA ALA A 149 -3.83 -27.02 15.71
C ALA A 149 -3.08 -27.70 14.55
N ALA A 150 -3.80 -28.33 13.61
CA ALA A 150 -3.20 -29.01 12.46
C ALA A 150 -2.73 -28.03 11.37
N LEU A 151 -3.33 -26.83 11.32
CA LEU A 151 -3.02 -25.77 10.36
C LEU A 151 -1.96 -24.78 10.86
N GLU A 152 -1.69 -24.75 12.17
CA GLU A 152 -0.74 -23.82 12.81
C GLU A 152 0.67 -23.83 12.17
N PRO A 153 1.27 -25.00 11.82
CA PRO A 153 2.57 -25.03 11.16
C PRO A 153 2.56 -24.38 9.76
N PHE A 154 1.40 -24.37 9.09
CA PHE A 154 1.25 -23.87 7.72
C PHE A 154 0.78 -22.41 7.64
N ARG A 155 0.26 -21.84 8.74
CA ARG A 155 -0.24 -20.45 8.79
C ARG A 155 0.80 -19.43 8.38
N ALA A 156 2.05 -19.61 8.82
CA ALA A 156 3.15 -18.75 8.44
C ALA A 156 3.41 -18.73 6.91
N ALA A 157 3.30 -19.89 6.26
CA ALA A 157 3.46 -20.01 4.81
C ALA A 157 2.25 -19.43 4.06
N GLY A 158 1.03 -19.70 4.53
CA GLY A 158 -0.21 -19.15 3.98
C GLY A 158 -0.28 -17.63 4.05
N LEU A 159 0.13 -17.05 5.19
CA LEU A 159 0.20 -15.61 5.37
C LEU A 159 1.25 -14.97 4.44
N ARG A 160 2.44 -15.56 4.33
CA ARG A 160 3.47 -15.06 3.40
C ARG A 160 2.98 -15.09 1.95
N ALA A 161 2.27 -16.15 1.56
CA ALA A 161 1.68 -16.26 0.23
C ALA A 161 0.56 -15.22 0.01
N ALA A 162 -0.27 -14.94 1.02
CA ALA A 162 -1.27 -13.88 0.95
C ALA A 162 -0.64 -12.49 0.78
N LEU A 163 0.47 -12.22 1.46
CA LEU A 163 1.18 -10.95 1.36
C LEU A 163 1.82 -10.71 -0.03
N LEU A 164 2.02 -11.75 -0.84
CA LEU A 164 2.47 -11.59 -2.23
C LEU A 164 1.41 -10.97 -3.15
N VAL A 165 0.17 -10.83 -2.69
CA VAL A 165 -0.86 -10.05 -3.41
C VAL A 165 -0.59 -8.55 -3.33
N VAL A 166 0.13 -8.06 -2.30
CA VAL A 166 0.39 -6.63 -2.11
C VAL A 166 1.14 -6.00 -3.29
N PRO A 167 2.23 -6.59 -3.82
CA PRO A 167 2.86 -6.10 -5.06
C PRO A 167 1.91 -6.04 -6.26
N ALA A 168 1.01 -7.01 -6.43
CA ALA A 168 0.05 -6.99 -7.53
C ALA A 168 -0.97 -5.85 -7.37
N LEU A 169 -1.43 -5.59 -6.15
CA LEU A 169 -2.29 -4.44 -5.84
C LEU A 169 -1.56 -3.10 -6.05
N ALA A 170 -0.26 -3.04 -5.75
CA ALA A 170 0.56 -1.86 -6.01
C ALA A 170 0.66 -1.55 -7.51
N LEU A 171 0.83 -2.58 -8.35
CA LEU A 171 0.80 -2.43 -9.81
C LEU A 171 -0.57 -1.98 -10.32
N LEU A 172 -1.65 -2.54 -9.76
CA LEU A 172 -3.01 -2.11 -10.09
C LEU A 172 -3.23 -0.64 -9.75
N MET A 173 -2.79 -0.18 -8.57
CA MET A 173 -2.86 1.24 -8.20
C MET A 173 -2.03 2.13 -9.12
N SER A 174 -0.84 1.67 -9.51
CA SER A 174 -0.02 2.38 -10.50
C SER A 174 -0.75 2.56 -11.83
N ALA A 175 -1.43 1.51 -12.32
CA ALA A 175 -2.24 1.58 -13.53
C ALA A 175 -3.42 2.55 -13.41
N ILE A 176 -4.09 2.56 -12.26
CA ILE A 176 -5.20 3.49 -11.97
C ILE A 176 -4.71 4.94 -11.94
N LEU A 177 -3.59 5.21 -11.26
CA LEU A 177 -2.98 6.54 -11.21
C LEU A 177 -2.53 7.02 -12.60
N TRP A 178 -2.05 6.11 -13.42
CA TRP A 178 -1.67 6.41 -14.79
C TRP A 178 -2.88 6.70 -15.68
N ALA A 179 -4.00 5.98 -15.50
CA ALA A 179 -5.25 6.33 -16.16
C ALA A 179 -5.76 7.70 -15.70
N ALA A 180 -5.71 7.98 -14.40
CA ALA A 180 -6.10 9.27 -13.83
C ALA A 180 -5.23 10.43 -14.32
N SER A 181 -3.92 10.21 -14.52
CA SER A 181 -3.02 11.25 -15.04
C SER A 181 -3.37 11.69 -16.47
N ARG A 182 -4.03 10.83 -17.25
CA ARG A 182 -4.52 11.15 -18.60
C ARG A 182 -5.83 11.93 -18.60
N THR A 183 -6.66 11.77 -17.58
CA THR A 183 -7.96 12.47 -17.47
C THR A 183 -7.84 13.80 -16.75
N VAL A 184 -6.98 13.89 -15.72
CA VAL A 184 -6.86 15.04 -14.82
C VAL A 184 -6.61 16.37 -15.55
N THR A 185 -5.85 16.35 -16.64
CA THR A 185 -5.54 17.57 -17.40
C THR A 185 -6.79 18.14 -18.07
N ARG A 186 -7.66 17.27 -18.59
CA ARG A 186 -8.93 17.68 -19.22
C ARG A 186 -9.91 18.17 -18.17
N ASP A 187 -9.97 17.51 -17.02
CA ASP A 187 -10.87 17.86 -15.93
C ASP A 187 -10.48 19.21 -15.31
N ALA A 188 -9.17 19.47 -15.17
CA ALA A 188 -8.66 20.77 -14.73
C ALA A 188 -9.00 21.90 -15.71
N GLN A 189 -8.85 21.69 -17.01
CA GLN A 189 -9.18 22.69 -18.03
C GLN A 189 -10.66 23.08 -18.03
N ARG A 190 -11.57 22.12 -17.82
CA ARG A 190 -13.03 22.36 -17.75
C ARG A 190 -13.48 23.16 -16.53
N LEU A 191 -12.63 23.29 -15.51
CA LEU A 191 -12.92 24.12 -14.33
C LEU A 191 -12.50 25.57 -14.51
N ASP A 192 -11.54 25.81 -15.40
CA ASP A 192 -11.03 27.15 -15.73
C ASP A 192 -11.87 27.83 -16.84
N GLU A 193 -12.65 27.05 -17.60
CA GLU A 193 -13.66 27.50 -18.59
C GLU A 193 -14.98 27.92 -17.93
#